data_AF-A0AAF5PJU7-F1
#
_entry.id   AF-A0AAF5PJU7-F1
#
_cell.length_a   1.000
_cell.length_b   1.000
_cell.length_c   1.000
_cell.angle_alpha   90.00
_cell.angle_beta   90.00
_cell.angle_gamma   90.00
#
_symmetry.space_group_name_H-M   'P 1'
#
loop_
_entity.id
_entity.type
_entity.pdbx_description
1 polymer ?
#
loop_
_entity_poly.entity_id
_entity_poly.type
_entity_poly.pdbx_seq_one_letter_code
_entity_poly.pdbx_strand_id
1 'polypeptide(L)'
;LAVQCLLKIDRVDLAAKEIKKMQEIDEDATITQLALAWVNIALGKDKLKDVFYAYQEMIDKYGATALLLVAQSSSLIQQQKYEEAEKLLLEALQRDANNAEAVINLVVVSQYLGKAPEVTNRYINQLKEGFPNHQWTLDYIVREKAFERVALEEEI
;
A
#
# COMPACT_ATOMS: atom_id res chain seq x y z
N LEU A 1 -5.44 2.95 17.83
CA LEU A 1 -6.06 1.76 17.18
C LEU A 1 -7.44 2.05 16.60
N ALA A 2 -8.32 2.84 17.24
CA ALA A 2 -9.67 3.12 16.73
C ALA A 2 -9.71 3.59 15.26
N VAL A 3 -8.87 4.57 14.88
CA VAL A 3 -8.77 5.05 13.49
C VAL A 3 -8.47 3.90 12.51
N GLN A 4 -7.48 3.06 12.80
CA GLN A 4 -7.10 1.94 11.94
C GLN A 4 -8.24 0.92 11.78
N CYS A 5 -8.92 0.57 12.88
CA CYS A 5 -10.06 -0.35 12.83
C CYS A 5 -11.21 0.24 11.98
N LEU A 6 -11.51 1.52 12.15
CA LEU A 6 -12.55 2.22 11.38
C LEU A 6 -12.24 2.25 9.88
N LEU A 7 -10.97 2.47 9.52
CA LEU A 7 -10.53 2.40 8.12
C LEU A 7 -10.68 0.99 7.54
N LYS A 8 -10.37 -0.06 8.31
CA LYS A 8 -10.52 -1.46 7.86
C LYS A 8 -11.96 -1.92 7.61
N ILE A 9 -12.95 -1.20 8.13
CA ILE A 9 -14.38 -1.48 7.92
C ILE A 9 -15.04 -0.43 7.01
N ASP A 10 -14.23 0.29 6.22
CA ASP A 10 -14.66 1.33 5.27
C ASP A 10 -15.46 2.49 5.90
N ARG A 11 -15.27 2.75 7.21
CA ARG A 11 -15.89 3.87 7.94
C ARG A 11 -14.94 5.07 8.04
N VAL A 12 -14.54 5.58 6.88
CA VAL A 12 -13.66 6.76 6.76
C VAL A 12 -14.27 8.00 7.42
N ASP A 13 -15.59 8.13 7.40
CA ASP A 13 -16.34 9.20 8.07
C ASP A 13 -16.13 9.22 9.59
N LEU A 14 -16.09 8.06 10.23
CA LEU A 14 -15.83 7.94 11.67
C LEU A 14 -14.34 8.09 11.96
N ALA A 15 -13.48 7.53 11.11
CA ALA A 15 -12.03 7.70 11.25
C ALA A 15 -11.63 9.19 11.22
N ALA A 16 -12.27 9.98 10.36
CA ALA A 16 -12.10 11.43 10.27
C ALA A 16 -12.58 12.19 11.52
N LYS A 17 -13.52 11.64 12.30
CA LYS A 17 -13.93 12.21 13.60
C LYS A 17 -12.93 11.87 14.69
N GLU A 18 -12.46 10.62 14.72
CA GLU A 18 -11.49 10.17 15.71
C GLU A 18 -10.14 10.87 15.54
N ILE A 19 -9.68 11.10 14.31
CA ILE A 19 -8.42 11.82 14.09
C ILE A 19 -8.46 13.26 14.60
N LYS A 20 -9.60 13.96 14.49
CA LYS A 20 -9.75 15.31 15.04
C LYS A 20 -9.55 15.34 16.55
N LYS A 21 -10.10 14.35 17.26
CA LYS A 21 -9.89 14.21 18.71
C LYS A 21 -8.43 13.97 19.06
N MET A 22 -7.71 13.19 18.24
CA MET A 22 -6.27 12.97 18.44
C MET A 22 -5.48 14.26 18.25
N GLN A 23 -5.82 15.06 17.23
CA GLN A 23 -5.19 16.36 16.96
C GLN A 23 -5.46 17.38 18.07
N GLU A 24 -6.66 17.38 18.68
CA GLU A 24 -6.98 18.24 19.83
C GLU A 24 -6.15 17.90 21.08
N ILE A 25 -5.72 16.64 21.22
CA ILE A 25 -4.88 16.19 22.35
C ILE A 25 -3.42 16.52 22.10
N ASP A 26 -2.90 16.12 20.93
CA ASP A 26 -1.52 16.36 20.51
C ASP A 26 -1.42 16.17 18.99
N GLU A 27 -1.34 17.27 18.25
CA GLU A 27 -1.19 17.25 16.80
C GLU A 27 0.20 16.83 16.33
N ASP A 28 1.25 17.08 17.12
CA ASP A 28 2.64 16.79 16.77
C ASP A 28 3.07 15.37 17.14
N ALA A 29 2.27 14.66 17.94
CA ALA A 29 2.50 13.26 18.26
C ALA A 29 2.63 12.41 16.98
N THR A 30 3.69 11.62 16.88
CA THR A 30 3.96 10.75 15.72
C THR A 30 2.78 9.80 15.42
N ILE A 31 2.09 9.32 16.45
CA ILE A 31 0.91 8.47 16.30
C ILE A 31 -0.29 9.22 15.69
N THR A 32 -0.45 10.50 16.01
CA THR A 32 -1.47 11.38 15.43
C THR A 32 -1.14 11.64 13.96
N GLN A 33 0.10 12.02 13.65
CA GLN A 33 0.54 12.25 12.28
C GLN A 33 0.40 11.00 11.40
N LEU A 34 0.73 9.81 11.93
CA LEU A 34 0.59 8.56 11.20
C LEU A 34 -0.89 8.21 10.94
N ALA A 35 -1.74 8.35 11.96
CA ALA A 35 -3.17 8.13 11.83
C ALA A 35 -3.82 9.12 10.85
N LEU A 36 -3.37 10.37 10.84
CA LEU A 36 -3.79 11.40 9.90
C LEU A 36 -3.40 11.04 8.47
N ALA A 37 -2.16 10.57 8.25
CA ALA A 37 -1.71 10.12 6.94
C ALA A 37 -2.58 8.96 6.41
N TRP A 38 -2.95 7.98 7.24
CA TRP A 38 -3.85 6.90 6.83
C TRP A 38 -5.26 7.37 6.46
N VAL A 39 -5.84 8.30 7.23
CA VAL A 39 -7.15 8.89 6.91
C VAL A 39 -7.09 9.67 5.61
N ASN A 40 -6.03 10.46 5.41
CA ASN A 40 -5.85 11.26 4.20
C ASN A 40 -5.60 10.39 2.96
N ILE A 41 -4.88 9.27 3.08
CA ILE A 41 -4.76 8.25 2.04
C ILE A 41 -6.14 7.69 1.66
N ALA A 42 -6.98 7.37 2.64
CA ALA A 42 -8.30 6.82 2.39
C ALA A 42 -9.26 7.84 1.73
N LEU A 43 -9.10 9.13 2.03
CA LEU A 43 -9.86 10.21 1.40
C LEU A 43 -9.38 10.51 -0.04
N GLY A 44 -8.09 10.33 -0.31
CA GLY A 44 -7.47 10.56 -1.61
C GLY A 44 -7.47 12.03 -2.07
N LYS A 45 -7.32 12.24 -3.38
CA LYS A 45 -7.39 13.55 -4.07
C LYS A 45 -6.32 14.55 -3.58
N ASP A 46 -6.73 15.77 -3.23
CA ASP A 46 -5.85 16.91 -2.92
C ASP A 46 -4.96 16.67 -1.69
N LYS A 47 -5.29 15.67 -0.86
CA LYS A 47 -4.55 15.33 0.35
C LYS A 47 -3.36 14.40 0.13
N LEU A 48 -3.19 13.84 -1.06
CA LEU A 48 -2.11 12.87 -1.33
C LEU A 48 -0.72 13.50 -1.30
N LYS A 49 -0.59 14.78 -1.66
CA LYS A 49 0.67 15.52 -1.52
C LYS A 49 1.03 15.71 -0.05
N ASP A 50 0.07 16.11 0.78
CA ASP A 50 0.26 16.26 2.22
C ASP A 50 0.71 14.95 2.88
N VAL A 51 0.09 13.82 2.47
CA VAL A 51 0.49 12.48 2.91
C VAL A 51 1.94 12.16 2.55
N PHE A 52 2.34 12.45 1.31
CA PHE A 52 3.72 12.20 0.86
C PHE A 52 4.73 12.95 1.73
N TYR A 53 4.48 14.23 1.99
CA TYR A 53 5.35 15.04 2.83
C TYR A 53 5.34 14.61 4.30
N ALA A 54 4.20 14.17 4.84
CA ALA A 54 4.13 13.63 6.20
C ALA A 54 5.03 12.38 6.35
N TYR A 55 5.01 11.46 5.38
CA TYR A 55 5.92 10.31 5.40
C TYR A 55 7.37 10.73 5.16
N GLN A 56 7.64 11.71 4.30
CA GLN A 56 8.99 12.22 4.10
C GLN A 56 9.57 12.80 5.39
N GLU A 57 8.80 13.60 6.14
CA GLU A 57 9.22 14.15 7.42
C GLU A 57 9.53 13.06 8.44
N MET A 58 8.71 12.00 8.50
CA MET A 58 8.99 10.85 9.36
C MET A 58 10.27 10.11 8.94
N ILE A 59 10.51 9.97 7.63
CA ILE A 59 11.74 9.37 7.10
C ILE A 59 12.95 10.22 7.48
N ASP A 60 12.87 11.54 7.34
CA ASP A 60 13.96 12.46 7.66
C ASP A 60 14.27 12.48 9.16
N LYS A 61 13.23 12.35 10.01
CA LYS A 61 13.35 12.40 11.48
C LYS A 61 13.77 11.07 12.11
N TYR A 62 13.29 9.94 11.59
CA TYR A 62 13.45 8.61 12.21
C TYR A 62 14.21 7.61 11.34
N GLY A 63 14.55 7.99 10.10
CA GLY A 63 15.22 7.15 9.13
C GLY A 63 14.26 6.40 8.20
N ALA A 64 14.74 6.12 6.99
CA ALA A 64 14.01 5.35 5.99
C ALA A 64 13.88 3.88 6.41
N THR A 65 12.68 3.47 6.81
CA THR A 65 12.30 2.08 7.04
C THR A 65 11.50 1.54 5.85
N ALA A 66 11.52 0.23 5.61
CA ALA A 66 10.73 -0.38 4.55
C ALA A 66 9.23 -0.02 4.67
N LEU A 67 8.69 0.01 5.89
CA LEU A 67 7.30 0.41 6.15
C LEU A 67 7.00 1.84 5.69
N LEU A 68 7.87 2.81 6.05
CA LEU A 68 7.68 4.21 5.67
C LEU A 68 7.84 4.40 4.15
N LEU A 69 8.82 3.73 3.53
CA LEU A 69 9.04 3.79 2.08
C LEU A 69 7.85 3.21 1.31
N VAL A 70 7.30 2.07 1.75
CA VAL A 70 6.09 1.47 1.16
C VAL A 70 4.88 2.38 1.34
N ALA A 71 4.68 2.94 2.54
CA ALA A 71 3.57 3.86 2.79
C ALA A 71 3.68 5.13 1.93
N GLN A 72 4.88 5.70 1.81
CA GLN A 72 5.15 6.86 0.95
C GLN A 72 4.89 6.51 -0.52
N SER A 73 5.38 5.36 -1.00
CA SER A 73 5.13 4.90 -2.38
C SER A 73 3.63 4.75 -2.69
N SER A 74 2.83 4.34 -1.71
CA SER A 74 1.38 4.18 -1.87
C SER A 74 0.69 5.52 -2.17
N SER A 75 1.19 6.62 -1.59
CA SER A 75 0.69 7.96 -1.92
C SER A 75 1.07 8.41 -3.34
N LEU A 76 2.24 8.00 -3.84
CA LEU A 76 2.67 8.26 -5.23
C LEU A 76 1.87 7.43 -6.24
N ILE A 77 1.58 6.16 -5.94
CA ILE A 77 0.75 5.29 -6.78
C ILE A 77 -0.63 5.92 -6.97
N GLN A 78 -1.27 6.41 -5.90
CA GLN A 78 -2.56 7.09 -6.01
C GLN A 78 -2.49 8.43 -6.77
N GLN A 79 -1.32 9.08 -6.78
CA GLN A 79 -1.07 10.27 -7.60
C GLN A 79 -0.68 9.94 -9.05
N GLN A 80 -0.69 8.66 -9.44
CA GLN A 80 -0.28 8.17 -10.76
C GLN A 80 1.20 8.48 -11.10
N LYS A 81 2.04 8.64 -10.08
CA LYS A 81 3.48 8.89 -10.19
C LYS A 81 4.26 7.58 -10.08
N TYR A 82 4.05 6.69 -11.04
CA TYR A 82 4.49 5.30 -10.96
C TYR A 82 6.02 5.14 -10.99
N GLU A 83 6.73 5.98 -11.73
CA GLU A 83 8.20 5.96 -11.82
C GLU A 83 8.86 6.37 -10.49
N GLU A 84 8.28 7.36 -9.80
CA GLU A 84 8.74 7.78 -8.48
C GLU A 84 8.43 6.68 -7.44
N ALA A 85 7.24 6.08 -7.52
CA ALA A 85 6.82 4.99 -6.62
C ALA A 85 7.73 3.76 -6.75
N GLU A 86 8.10 3.36 -7.98
CA GLU A 86 8.99 2.22 -8.22
C GLU A 86 10.33 2.38 -7.48
N LYS A 87 10.93 3.57 -7.53
CA LYS A 87 12.23 3.82 -6.89
C LYS A 87 12.16 3.59 -5.37
N LEU A 88 11.11 4.10 -4.73
CA LEU A 88 10.91 3.90 -3.28
C LEU A 88 10.64 2.44 -2.93
N LEU A 89 9.92 1.71 -3.77
CA LEU A 89 9.65 0.28 -3.56
C LEU A 89 10.91 -0.57 -3.68
N LEU A 90 11.77 -0.26 -4.66
CA LEU A 90 13.06 -0.93 -4.80
C LEU A 90 13.99 -0.60 -3.62
N GLU A 91 13.99 0.64 -3.13
CA GLU A 91 14.71 0.99 -1.90
C GLU A 91 14.15 0.23 -0.69
N ALA A 92 12.82 0.11 -0.58
CA ALA A 92 12.19 -0.66 0.50
C ALA A 92 12.66 -2.12 0.50
N LEU A 93 12.75 -2.76 -0.68
CA LEU A 93 13.27 -4.13 -0.83
C LEU A 93 14.77 -4.25 -0.56
N GLN A 94 15.57 -3.20 -0.78
CA GLN A 94 16.98 -3.19 -0.37
C GLN A 94 17.13 -3.17 1.16
N ARG A 95 16.18 -2.55 1.87
CA ARG A 95 16.15 -2.53 3.34
C ARG A 95 15.57 -3.80 3.94
N ASP A 96 14.53 -4.33 3.32
CA ASP A 96 13.83 -5.55 3.73
C ASP A 96 13.45 -6.35 2.48
N ALA A 97 14.30 -7.31 2.13
CA ALA A 97 14.08 -8.17 0.97
C ALA A 97 12.83 -9.05 1.10
N ASN A 98 12.32 -9.26 2.33
CA ASN A 98 11.15 -10.06 2.64
C ASN A 98 9.91 -9.19 2.94
N ASN A 99 9.76 -8.07 2.23
CA ASN A 99 8.60 -7.20 2.38
C ASN A 99 7.48 -7.50 1.37
N ALA A 100 6.43 -8.20 1.79
CA ALA A 100 5.30 -8.56 0.93
C ALA A 100 4.60 -7.33 0.32
N GLU A 101 4.37 -6.29 1.11
CA GLU A 101 3.67 -5.06 0.68
C GLU A 101 4.44 -4.33 -0.43
N ALA A 102 5.77 -4.29 -0.34
CA ALA A 102 6.61 -3.73 -1.40
C ALA A 102 6.48 -4.52 -2.71
N VAL A 103 6.50 -5.86 -2.65
CA VAL A 103 6.35 -6.71 -3.83
C VAL A 103 4.95 -6.57 -4.44
N ILE A 104 3.90 -6.49 -3.62
CA ILE A 104 2.52 -6.26 -4.07
C ILE A 104 2.41 -4.92 -4.81
N ASN A 105 2.97 -3.85 -4.24
CA ASN A 105 2.95 -2.55 -4.90
C ASN A 105 3.77 -2.55 -6.21
N LEU A 106 4.86 -3.33 -6.30
CA LEU A 106 5.63 -3.50 -7.54
C LEU A 106 4.85 -4.21 -8.65
N VAL A 107 3.97 -5.15 -8.32
CA VAL A 107 3.04 -5.76 -9.30
C VAL A 107 2.20 -4.66 -9.96
N VAL A 108 1.58 -3.80 -9.15
CA VAL A 108 0.71 -2.72 -9.62
C VAL A 108 1.50 -1.69 -10.44
N VAL A 109 2.64 -1.22 -9.92
CA VAL A 109 3.47 -0.21 -10.58
C VAL A 109 4.04 -0.73 -11.90
N SER A 110 4.48 -1.98 -11.96
CA SER A 110 5.02 -2.59 -13.19
C SER A 110 3.98 -2.65 -14.31
N GLN A 111 2.72 -2.95 -13.97
CA GLN A 111 1.61 -2.96 -14.93
C GLN A 111 1.34 -1.55 -15.48
N TYR A 112 1.27 -0.53 -14.63
CA TYR A 112 1.02 0.85 -15.07
C TYR A 112 2.17 1.43 -15.91
N LEU A 113 3.41 1.01 -15.64
CA LEU A 113 4.57 1.39 -16.43
C LEU A 113 4.67 0.65 -17.78
N GLY A 114 3.74 -0.26 -18.08
CA GLY A 114 3.75 -1.04 -19.33
C GLY A 114 4.94 -1.98 -19.44
N LYS A 115 5.47 -2.47 -18.31
CA LYS A 115 6.56 -3.44 -18.30
C LYS A 115 6.08 -4.77 -18.88
N ALA A 116 7.04 -5.56 -19.37
CA ALA A 116 6.76 -6.86 -19.95
C ALA A 116 6.04 -7.76 -18.90
N PRO A 117 5.02 -8.56 -19.30
CA PRO A 117 4.24 -9.39 -18.38
C PRO A 117 5.08 -10.32 -17.50
N GLU A 118 6.25 -10.74 -17.99
CA GLU A 118 7.21 -11.58 -17.27
C GLU A 118 7.72 -10.92 -15.98
N VAL A 119 7.83 -9.58 -15.96
CA VAL A 119 8.24 -8.83 -14.77
C VAL A 119 7.17 -8.93 -13.69
N THR A 120 5.93 -8.68 -14.05
CA THR A 120 4.78 -8.79 -13.14
C THR A 120 4.61 -10.23 -12.66
N ASN A 121 4.71 -11.21 -13.56
CA ASN A 121 4.61 -12.63 -13.23
C ASN A 121 5.71 -13.08 -12.25
N ARG A 122 6.93 -12.53 -12.38
CA ARG A 122 8.01 -12.79 -11.43
C ARG A 122 7.64 -12.33 -10.01
N TYR A 123 7.09 -11.13 -9.85
CA TYR A 123 6.66 -10.64 -8.54
C TYR A 123 5.47 -11.45 -7.98
N ILE A 124 4.52 -11.84 -8.83
CA ILE A 124 3.40 -12.71 -8.43
C ILE A 124 3.92 -14.08 -7.94
N ASN A 125 4.86 -14.69 -8.65
CA ASN A 125 5.46 -15.96 -8.24
C ASN A 125 6.26 -15.81 -6.93
N GLN A 126 7.01 -14.72 -6.77
CA GLN A 126 7.68 -14.39 -5.51
C GLN A 126 6.67 -14.29 -4.35
N LEU A 127 5.46 -13.75 -4.57
CA LEU A 127 4.41 -13.70 -3.56
C LEU A 127 3.83 -15.08 -3.24
N LYS A 128 3.58 -15.91 -4.26
CA LYS A 128 3.09 -17.28 -4.10
C LYS A 128 4.06 -18.17 -3.32
N GLU A 129 5.36 -18.06 -3.60
CA GLU A 129 6.40 -18.88 -2.97
C GLU A 129 6.86 -18.33 -1.62
N GLY A 130 7.12 -17.01 -1.54
CA GLY A 130 7.68 -16.37 -0.35
C GLY A 130 6.65 -15.99 0.71
N PHE A 131 5.39 -15.77 0.32
CA PHE A 131 4.33 -15.29 1.21
C PHE A 131 3.01 -16.06 1.03
N PRO A 132 3.01 -17.39 1.22
CA PRO A 132 1.85 -18.24 0.92
C PRO A 132 0.62 -17.94 1.80
N ASN A 133 0.84 -17.48 3.03
CA ASN A 133 -0.23 -17.16 3.99
C ASN A 133 -0.65 -15.68 3.97
N HIS A 134 -0.06 -14.86 3.10
CA HIS A 134 -0.43 -13.46 2.99
C HIS A 134 -1.81 -13.34 2.35
N GLN A 135 -2.66 -12.44 2.88
CA GLN A 135 -4.05 -12.31 2.43
C GLN A 135 -4.15 -12.08 0.91
N TRP A 136 -3.27 -11.24 0.36
CA TRP A 136 -3.19 -11.01 -1.09
C TRP A 136 -2.93 -12.30 -1.89
N THR A 137 -2.03 -13.16 -1.43
CA THR A 137 -1.67 -14.42 -2.11
C THR A 137 -2.84 -15.39 -2.09
N LEU A 138 -3.50 -15.52 -0.94
CA LEU A 138 -4.69 -16.36 -0.78
C LEU A 138 -5.80 -15.89 -1.73
N ASP A 139 -6.10 -14.59 -1.74
CA ASP A 139 -7.12 -14.00 -2.60
C ASP A 139 -6.77 -14.16 -4.09
N TYR A 140 -5.50 -14.02 -4.45
CA TYR A 140 -5.03 -14.22 -5.82
C TYR A 140 -5.27 -15.66 -6.29
N ILE A 141 -4.88 -16.65 -5.50
CA ILE A 141 -5.07 -18.09 -5.84
C ILE A 141 -6.55 -18.44 -5.94
N VAL A 142 -7.39 -17.91 -5.05
CA VAL A 142 -8.85 -18.13 -5.11
C VAL A 142 -9.43 -17.55 -6.41
N ARG A 143 -9.01 -16.34 -6.80
CA ARG A 143 -9.46 -15.69 -8.04
C ARG A 143 -8.97 -16.41 -9.29
N GLU A 144 -7.73 -16.88 -9.29
CA GLU A 144 -7.14 -17.67 -10.37
C GLU A 144 -7.96 -18.95 -10.62
N LYS A 145 -8.23 -19.73 -9.55
CA LYS A 145 -9.08 -20.94 -9.63
C LYS A 145 -10.52 -20.64 -10.07
N ALA A 146 -11.08 -19.53 -9.61
CA ALA A 146 -12.42 -19.12 -10.02
C ALA A 146 -12.47 -18.79 -11.52
N PHE A 147 -11.43 -18.13 -12.04
CA PHE A 147 -11.31 -17.83 -13.46
C PHE A 147 -11.17 -19.11 -14.30
N GLU A 148 -10.30 -20.03 -13.90
CA GLU A 148 -10.14 -21.34 -14.56
C GLU A 148 -11.47 -22.12 -14.62
N ARG A 149 -12.22 -22.15 -13.52
CA ARG A 149 -13.52 -22.83 -13.47
C ARG A 149 -14.51 -22.23 -14.49
N VAL A 150 -14.63 -20.90 -14.54
CA VAL A 150 -15.56 -20.23 -15.46
C VAL A 150 -15.13 -20.43 -16.92
N ALA A 151 -13.82 -20.40 -17.21
CA ALA A 151 -13.32 -20.64 -18.56
C ALA A 151 -13.69 -22.05 -19.07
N LEU A 152 -13.65 -23.07 -18.19
CA LEU A 152 -14.05 -24.44 -18.53
C LEU A 152 -15.57 -24.60 -18.69
N GLU A 153 -16.38 -23.81 -17.97
CA GLU A 153 -17.84 -23.83 -18.08
C GLU A 153 -18.33 -23.24 -19.41
N GLU A 154 -17.61 -22.25 -19.97
CA GLU A 154 -17.95 -21.59 -21.25
C GLU A 154 -17.45 -22.37 -22.49
N GLU A 155 -16.56 -23.35 -22.31
CA GLU A 155 -16.10 -24.25 -23.39
C GLU A 155 -17.04 -25.46 -23.62
N ILE A 156 -18.14 -25.57 -22.86
CA ILE A 156 -19.18 -26.61 -22.96
C ILE A 156 -20.45 -26.02 -23.60
#